data_AF-A0A536A7K8-F1
#
_entry.id   AF-A0A536A7K8-F1
#
_cell.length_a   1.000
_cell.length_b   1.000
_cell.length_c   1.000
_cell.angle_alpha   90.00
_cell.angle_beta   90.00
_cell.angle_gamma   90.00
#
_symmetry.space_group_name_H-M   'P 1'
#
loop_
_entity.id
_entity.type
_entity.pdbx_description
1 polymer ?
#
loop_
_entity_poly.entity_id
_entity_poly.type
_entity_poly.pdbx_seq_one_letter_code
_entity_poly.pdbx_strand_id
1 'polypeptide(L)'
;MSIVSTLPHWDMTVVYPGLESQEFARDYSSVVRDIDELAHFFNTHHIEGQATVSLGADTIKTVETIIQRYNTVLEATSTLSAYISCFITTNTHDSLAQAKMSELQKSLVTLKQLDTRFTAWIGSLDVEALIAGSTIAREHAHILRKAKLLATHLMGPAEEELASELNLSSGTAWSRLHSDITSQLSVPLEVDGHIQNLPMSVVRNMADEPDRAVRKRAYEAELRGWKQAAVSLAAALNSIKGEVNVLAKKRGWQSPLEASLFDSQIDGATLDAMMTAARESFPDFRRYLRAKARALGLPRLAWYDLFAPVGKSDRVWEYDEAAQFIVDQFGTYSSRLSNFAARAFSEQWIDAEPREGKVDGAYCTPL
;
A
#
# COMPACT_ATOMS: atom_id res chain seq x y z
N MET A 1 -26.10 7.20 -31.16
CA MET A 1 -24.90 6.35 -31.15
C MET A 1 -24.17 6.69 -29.88
N SER A 2 -24.35 5.87 -28.84
CA SER A 2 -23.58 6.04 -27.60
C SER A 2 -22.16 5.62 -27.94
N ILE A 3 -21.24 6.57 -28.00
CA ILE A 3 -19.82 6.25 -27.96
C ILE A 3 -19.64 5.71 -26.55
N VAL A 4 -19.58 4.39 -26.40
CA VAL A 4 -19.08 3.78 -25.17
C VAL A 4 -17.63 4.26 -25.09
N SER A 5 -17.41 5.34 -24.35
CA SER A 5 -16.08 5.81 -24.02
C SER A 5 -15.39 4.65 -23.31
N THR A 6 -14.47 3.97 -23.99
CA THR A 6 -13.60 2.99 -23.35
C THR A 6 -12.89 3.68 -22.20
N LEU A 7 -13.14 3.23 -20.98
CA LEU A 7 -12.48 3.76 -19.79
C LEU A 7 -10.96 3.64 -19.97
N PRO A 8 -10.15 4.63 -19.53
CA PRO A 8 -8.73 4.60 -19.79
C PRO A 8 -8.02 3.51 -18.99
N HIS A 9 -6.94 3.03 -19.60
CA HIS A 9 -5.85 2.33 -18.94
C HIS A 9 -4.68 3.29 -18.83
N TRP A 10 -3.87 3.14 -17.77
CA TRP A 10 -2.69 3.98 -17.65
C TRP A 10 -1.66 3.66 -18.75
N ASP A 11 -0.84 4.64 -19.09
CA ASP A 11 0.30 4.46 -19.98
C ASP A 11 1.59 4.32 -19.16
N MET A 12 2.09 3.09 -19.06
CA MET A 12 3.34 2.81 -18.34
C MET A 12 4.59 3.02 -19.23
N THR A 13 4.43 3.31 -20.52
CA THR A 13 5.56 3.53 -21.44
C THR A 13 6.39 4.76 -21.10
N VAL A 14 5.82 5.67 -20.29
CA VAL A 14 6.51 6.83 -19.72
C VAL A 14 7.65 6.45 -18.77
N VAL A 15 7.64 5.23 -18.21
CA VAL A 15 8.72 4.69 -17.37
C VAL A 15 9.60 3.76 -18.19
N TYR A 16 9.02 2.70 -18.75
CA TYR A 16 9.71 1.76 -19.63
C TYR A 16 8.77 1.28 -20.75
N PRO A 17 9.26 0.96 -21.95
CA PRO A 17 8.41 0.47 -23.04
C PRO A 17 7.62 -0.82 -22.72
N GLY A 18 8.08 -1.61 -21.75
CA GLY A 18 7.44 -2.85 -21.33
C GLY A 18 8.32 -3.68 -20.39
N LEU A 19 7.75 -4.69 -19.72
CA LEU A 19 8.48 -5.61 -18.82
C LEU A 19 9.55 -6.46 -19.54
N GLU A 20 9.47 -6.58 -20.86
CA GLU A 20 10.44 -7.28 -21.70
C GLU A 20 11.40 -6.33 -22.43
N SER A 21 11.29 -5.02 -22.19
CA SER A 21 12.14 -4.01 -22.84
C SER A 21 13.60 -4.10 -22.36
N GLN A 22 14.53 -3.69 -23.23
CA GLN A 22 15.96 -3.68 -22.89
C GLN A 22 16.27 -2.61 -21.84
N GLU A 23 15.51 -1.52 -21.85
CA GLU A 23 15.56 -0.41 -20.90
C GLU A 23 15.21 -0.92 -19.49
N PHE A 24 14.05 -1.60 -19.35
CA PHE A 24 13.66 -2.22 -18.08
C PHE A 24 14.71 -3.23 -17.61
N ALA A 25 15.17 -4.13 -18.48
CA ALA A 25 16.16 -5.15 -18.12
C ALA A 25 17.51 -4.55 -17.66
N ARG A 26 17.93 -3.44 -18.28
CA ARG A 26 19.15 -2.72 -17.91
C ARG A 26 19.04 -2.10 -16.53
N ASP A 27 17.96 -1.36 -16.28
CA ASP A 27 17.78 -0.64 -15.01
C ASP A 27 17.50 -1.61 -13.87
N TYR A 28 16.75 -2.68 -14.14
CA TYR A 28 16.60 -3.81 -13.22
C TYR A 28 17.97 -4.38 -12.81
N SER A 29 18.85 -4.65 -13.79
CA SER A 29 20.19 -5.17 -13.51
C SER A 29 21.09 -4.14 -12.83
N SER A 30 20.86 -2.85 -13.03
CA SER A 30 21.55 -1.79 -12.29
C SER A 30 21.13 -1.80 -10.82
N VAL A 31 19.82 -1.80 -10.53
CA VAL A 31 19.30 -1.83 -9.16
C VAL A 31 19.84 -3.01 -8.37
N VAL A 32 19.83 -4.21 -8.95
CA VAL A 32 20.37 -5.41 -8.29
C VAL A 32 21.86 -5.22 -7.95
N ARG A 33 22.64 -4.71 -8.90
CA ARG A 33 24.07 -4.45 -8.70
C ARG A 33 24.32 -3.36 -7.66
N ASP A 34 23.54 -2.28 -7.67
CA ASP A 34 23.69 -1.17 -6.73
C ASP A 34 23.39 -1.63 -5.28
N ILE A 35 22.43 -2.54 -5.10
CA ILE A 35 22.16 -3.22 -3.82
C ILE A 35 23.37 -4.08 -3.42
N ASP A 36 23.92 -4.87 -4.32
CA ASP A 36 25.09 -5.73 -4.04
C ASP A 36 26.34 -4.90 -3.69
N GLU A 37 26.58 -3.80 -4.40
CA GLU A 37 27.68 -2.88 -4.13
C GLU A 37 27.48 -2.12 -2.80
N LEU A 38 26.23 -1.85 -2.41
CA LEU A 38 25.92 -1.29 -1.10
C LEU A 38 26.18 -2.32 -0.01
N ALA A 39 25.77 -3.58 -0.21
CA ALA A 39 26.07 -4.68 0.71
C ALA A 39 27.58 -4.89 0.87
N HIS A 40 28.33 -4.85 -0.23
CA HIS A 40 29.79 -4.93 -0.20
C HIS A 40 30.40 -3.79 0.61
N PHE A 41 29.92 -2.56 0.44
CA PHE A 41 30.37 -1.42 1.23
C PHE A 41 30.09 -1.60 2.73
N PHE A 42 28.89 -2.08 3.09
CA PHE A 42 28.55 -2.39 4.48
C PHE A 42 29.49 -3.43 5.09
N ASN A 43 29.89 -4.44 4.32
CA ASN A 43 30.82 -5.47 4.77
C ASN A 43 32.25 -4.92 4.95
N THR A 44 32.74 -4.15 3.97
CA THR A 44 34.08 -3.55 4.01
C THR A 44 34.24 -2.55 5.15
N HIS A 45 33.17 -1.81 5.49
CA HIS A 45 33.17 -0.84 6.59
C HIS A 45 32.67 -1.41 7.93
N HIS A 46 32.42 -2.72 8.02
CA HIS A 46 31.94 -3.38 9.24
C HIS A 46 30.70 -2.69 9.85
N ILE A 47 29.73 -2.38 9.00
CA ILE A 47 28.48 -1.74 9.41
C ILE A 47 27.57 -2.78 10.06
N GLU A 48 27.60 -2.82 11.38
CA GLU A 48 26.83 -3.73 12.21
C GLU A 48 26.62 -3.14 13.62
N GLY A 49 25.64 -3.68 14.35
CA GLY A 49 25.40 -3.33 15.74
C GLY A 49 26.42 -4.00 16.66
N GLN A 50 27.56 -3.34 16.91
CA GLN A 50 28.52 -3.73 17.95
C GLN A 50 28.83 -2.56 18.90
N ALA A 51 29.76 -2.79 19.85
CA ALA A 51 30.14 -1.87 20.92
C ALA A 51 30.27 -0.40 20.47
N THR A 52 30.01 0.53 21.38
CA THR A 52 30.00 1.98 21.12
C THR A 52 31.14 2.41 20.19
N VAL A 53 30.76 2.84 18.98
CA VAL A 53 31.72 3.27 17.97
C VAL A 53 32.07 4.73 18.23
N SER A 54 33.37 5.04 18.30
CA SER A 54 33.82 6.43 18.44
C SER A 54 33.41 7.25 17.22
N LEU A 55 32.85 8.44 17.46
CA LEU A 55 32.40 9.33 16.40
C LEU A 55 33.55 10.15 15.82
N GLY A 56 34.42 9.51 15.04
CA GLY A 56 35.50 10.16 14.30
C GLY A 56 35.05 10.70 12.93
N ALA A 57 35.92 11.47 12.27
CA ALA A 57 35.66 12.01 10.94
C ALA A 57 35.36 10.92 9.90
N ASP A 58 36.05 9.77 9.99
CA ASP A 58 35.82 8.63 9.10
C ASP A 58 34.45 7.99 9.31
N THR A 59 34.00 7.89 10.57
CA THR A 59 32.65 7.39 10.92
C THR A 59 31.57 8.29 10.33
N ILE A 60 31.71 9.61 10.50
CA ILE A 60 30.78 10.60 9.93
C ILE A 60 30.72 10.46 8.41
N LYS A 61 31.87 10.46 7.74
CA LYS A 61 31.95 10.30 6.28
C LYS A 61 31.31 8.99 5.79
N THR A 62 31.47 7.92 6.57
CA THR A 62 30.86 6.61 6.26
C THR A 62 29.34 6.69 6.37
N VAL A 63 28.79 7.31 7.42
CA VAL A 63 27.35 7.55 7.55
C VAL A 63 26.82 8.38 6.38
N GLU A 64 27.49 9.48 6.03
CA GLU A 64 27.10 10.33 4.90
C GLU A 64 27.04 9.56 3.59
N THR A 65 28.07 8.74 3.34
CA THR A 65 28.15 7.88 2.15
C THR A 65 27.01 6.86 2.11
N ILE A 66 26.70 6.24 3.25
CA ILE A 66 25.59 5.29 3.35
C ILE A 66 24.27 5.98 3.05
N ILE A 67 23.97 7.11 3.71
CA ILE A 67 22.72 7.85 3.49
C ILE A 67 22.53 8.19 2.00
N GLN A 68 23.57 8.74 1.35
CA GLN A 68 23.50 9.10 -0.06
C GLN A 68 23.25 7.89 -0.96
N ARG A 69 24.04 6.83 -0.81
CA ARG A 69 23.90 5.62 -1.64
C ARG A 69 22.57 4.91 -1.38
N TYR A 70 22.15 4.84 -0.12
CA TYR A 70 20.88 4.21 0.26
C TYR A 70 19.70 4.98 -0.34
N ASN A 71 19.72 6.32 -0.31
CA ASN A 71 18.68 7.15 -0.95
C ASN A 71 18.61 6.90 -2.46
N THR A 72 19.75 6.87 -3.16
CA THR A 72 19.78 6.58 -4.60
C THR A 72 19.24 5.18 -4.91
N VAL A 73 19.64 4.16 -4.15
CA VAL A 73 19.14 2.79 -4.32
C VAL A 73 17.63 2.72 -4.05
N LEU A 74 17.13 3.40 -3.01
CA LEU A 74 15.71 3.43 -2.66
C LEU A 74 14.86 4.09 -3.75
N GLU A 75 15.33 5.18 -4.34
CA GLU A 75 14.63 5.88 -5.43
C GLU A 75 14.47 4.96 -6.64
N ALA A 76 15.57 4.39 -7.14
CA ALA A 76 15.54 3.48 -8.28
C ALA A 76 14.71 2.21 -8.01
N THR A 77 14.82 1.67 -6.80
CA THR A 77 14.07 0.48 -6.38
C THR A 77 12.56 0.77 -6.28
N SER A 78 12.19 1.95 -5.78
CA SER A 78 10.81 2.37 -5.62
C SER A 78 10.12 2.54 -6.99
N THR A 79 10.77 3.20 -7.94
CA THR A 79 10.30 3.31 -9.34
C THR A 79 10.12 1.94 -9.98
N LEU A 80 11.12 1.07 -9.89
CA LEU A 80 11.07 -0.27 -10.50
C LEU A 80 9.97 -1.15 -9.88
N SER A 81 9.85 -1.13 -8.55
CA SER A 81 8.82 -1.89 -7.82
C SER A 81 7.42 -1.37 -8.13
N ALA A 82 7.23 -0.05 -8.14
CA ALA A 82 5.96 0.58 -8.48
C ALA A 82 5.55 0.25 -9.93
N TYR A 83 6.49 0.33 -10.88
CA TYR A 83 6.27 -0.04 -12.27
C TYR A 83 5.77 -1.48 -12.41
N ILE A 84 6.47 -2.47 -11.83
CA ILE A 84 6.06 -3.88 -11.87
C ILE A 84 4.71 -4.08 -11.15
N SER A 85 4.51 -3.42 -10.01
CA SER A 85 3.26 -3.52 -9.23
C SER A 85 2.06 -2.96 -9.99
N CYS A 86 2.24 -1.98 -10.87
CA CYS A 86 1.17 -1.50 -11.73
C CYS A 86 0.64 -2.65 -12.61
N PHE A 87 1.51 -3.37 -13.32
CA PHE A 87 1.08 -4.55 -14.11
C PHE A 87 0.34 -5.59 -13.25
N ILE A 88 0.90 -5.94 -12.08
CA ILE A 88 0.29 -6.93 -11.17
C ILE A 88 -1.10 -6.49 -10.69
N THR A 89 -1.25 -5.25 -10.26
CA THR A 89 -2.53 -4.78 -9.68
C THR A 89 -3.61 -4.60 -10.74
N THR A 90 -3.23 -4.33 -11.99
CA THR A 90 -4.17 -4.29 -13.12
C THR A 90 -4.53 -5.65 -13.69
N ASN A 91 -3.71 -6.67 -13.41
CA ASN A 91 -3.95 -8.04 -13.81
C ASN A 91 -3.13 -9.02 -12.94
N THR A 92 -3.74 -9.58 -11.90
CA THR A 92 -3.10 -10.57 -11.03
C THR A 92 -2.80 -11.89 -11.72
N HIS A 93 -3.29 -12.13 -12.94
CA HIS A 93 -2.93 -13.27 -13.77
C HIS A 93 -1.66 -13.04 -14.60
N ASP A 94 -1.06 -11.85 -14.58
CA ASP A 94 0.17 -11.55 -15.30
C ASP A 94 1.37 -12.29 -14.67
N SER A 95 1.67 -13.47 -15.22
CA SER A 95 2.74 -14.34 -14.72
C SER A 95 4.13 -13.75 -14.93
N LEU A 96 4.32 -12.91 -15.96
CA LEU A 96 5.58 -12.23 -16.21
C LEU A 96 5.83 -11.18 -15.13
N ALA A 97 4.86 -10.30 -14.87
CA ALA A 97 4.98 -9.29 -13.82
C ALA A 97 5.19 -9.91 -12.44
N GLN A 98 4.44 -10.98 -12.12
CA GLN A 98 4.58 -11.74 -10.88
C GLN A 98 5.98 -12.36 -10.74
N ALA A 99 6.54 -12.91 -11.83
CA ALA A 99 7.90 -13.46 -11.83
C ALA A 99 8.93 -12.36 -11.61
N LYS A 100 8.82 -11.22 -12.31
CA LYS A 100 9.73 -10.06 -12.13
C LYS A 100 9.69 -9.50 -10.71
N MET A 101 8.52 -9.38 -10.11
CA MET A 101 8.41 -8.97 -8.71
C MET A 101 9.04 -10.00 -7.77
N SER A 102 8.81 -11.29 -8.00
CA SER A 102 9.38 -12.37 -7.17
C SER A 102 10.91 -12.44 -7.27
N GLU A 103 11.48 -12.15 -8.44
CA GLU A 103 12.92 -12.00 -8.62
C GLU A 103 13.45 -10.78 -7.86
N LEU A 104 12.77 -9.62 -7.97
CA LEU A 104 13.19 -8.36 -7.35
C LEU A 104 13.13 -8.46 -5.83
N GLN A 105 12.11 -9.13 -5.30
CA GLN A 105 11.92 -9.36 -3.86
C GLN A 105 13.13 -9.98 -3.17
N LYS A 106 13.93 -10.81 -3.87
CA LYS A 106 15.17 -11.36 -3.32
C LYS A 106 16.18 -10.26 -3.00
N SER A 107 16.38 -9.32 -3.93
CA SER A 107 17.24 -8.16 -3.73
C SER A 107 16.66 -7.17 -2.71
N LEU A 108 15.33 -7.03 -2.65
CA LEU A 108 14.67 -6.21 -1.62
C LEU A 108 14.90 -6.76 -0.20
N VAL A 109 14.97 -8.09 -0.02
CA VAL A 109 15.33 -8.69 1.27
C VAL A 109 16.75 -8.29 1.66
N THR A 110 17.71 -8.34 0.73
CA THR A 110 19.08 -7.86 0.99
C THR A 110 19.06 -6.39 1.40
N LEU A 111 18.35 -5.53 0.67
CA LEU A 111 18.22 -4.11 1.01
C LEU A 111 17.61 -3.90 2.41
N LYS A 112 16.61 -4.71 2.78
CA LYS A 112 16.00 -4.68 4.13
C LYS A 112 16.98 -5.13 5.22
N GLN A 113 17.81 -6.14 4.96
CA GLN A 113 18.86 -6.55 5.88
C GLN A 113 19.88 -5.41 6.09
N LEU A 114 20.23 -4.66 5.04
CA LEU A 114 21.11 -3.48 5.14
C LEU A 114 20.47 -2.35 5.95
N ASP A 115 19.17 -2.08 5.78
CA ASP A 115 18.42 -1.13 6.63
C ASP A 115 18.51 -1.50 8.12
N THR A 116 18.29 -2.79 8.44
CA THR A 116 18.37 -3.28 9.81
C THR A 116 19.77 -3.15 10.38
N ARG A 117 20.81 -3.49 9.59
CA ARG A 117 22.23 -3.30 9.99
C ARG A 117 22.56 -1.83 10.22
N PHE A 118 22.08 -0.94 9.35
CA PHE A 118 22.29 0.50 9.49
C PHE A 118 21.58 1.04 10.74
N THR A 119 20.34 0.63 10.97
CA THR A 119 19.58 0.97 12.18
C THR A 119 20.32 0.54 13.45
N ALA A 120 20.81 -0.71 13.49
CA ALA A 120 21.59 -1.22 14.62
C ALA A 120 22.89 -0.41 14.84
N TRP A 121 23.57 -0.04 13.75
CA TRP A 121 24.80 0.76 13.81
C TRP A 121 24.53 2.19 14.28
N ILE A 122 23.51 2.88 13.77
CA ILE A 122 23.05 4.18 14.30
C ILE A 122 22.70 4.05 15.80
N GLY A 123 22.13 2.92 16.19
CA GLY A 123 21.89 2.51 17.56
C GLY A 123 23.12 2.58 18.48
N SER A 124 24.33 2.39 17.97
CA SER A 124 25.58 2.43 18.76
C SER A 124 26.28 3.80 18.75
N LEU A 125 25.86 4.73 17.89
CA LEU A 125 26.45 6.06 17.73
C LEU A 125 25.82 7.12 18.65
N ASP A 126 26.56 8.21 18.88
CA ASP A 126 26.00 9.47 19.40
C ASP A 126 25.35 10.24 18.25
N VAL A 127 24.03 10.05 18.11
CA VAL A 127 23.24 10.63 17.01
C VAL A 127 23.18 12.16 17.09
N GLU A 128 23.20 12.77 18.28
CA GLU A 128 23.17 14.23 18.38
C GLU A 128 24.52 14.84 17.97
N ALA A 129 25.64 14.21 18.34
CA ALA A 129 26.96 14.61 17.87
C ALA A 129 27.11 14.44 16.35
N LEU A 130 26.58 13.33 15.79
CA LEU A 130 26.53 13.09 14.35
C LEU A 130 25.76 14.21 13.60
N ILE A 131 24.56 14.54 14.08
CA ILE A 131 23.70 15.60 13.52
C ILE A 131 24.38 16.98 13.61
N ALA A 132 25.09 17.26 14.70
CA ALA A 132 25.82 18.51 14.84
C ALA A 132 26.98 18.60 13.83
N GLY A 133 27.71 17.50 13.64
CA GLY A 133 28.94 17.40 12.85
C GLY A 133 28.77 17.20 11.33
N SER A 134 27.57 16.84 10.85
CA SER A 134 27.32 16.58 9.43
C SER A 134 26.06 17.29 8.92
N THR A 135 26.18 18.00 7.80
CA THR A 135 25.02 18.63 7.14
C THR A 135 24.04 17.58 6.63
N ILE A 136 24.54 16.49 6.03
CA ILE A 136 23.69 15.40 5.53
C ILE A 136 22.94 14.75 6.69
N ALA A 137 23.62 14.45 7.82
CA ALA A 137 22.94 13.89 8.98
C ALA A 137 21.89 14.85 9.56
N ARG A 138 22.15 16.16 9.53
CA ARG A 138 21.21 17.19 9.98
C ARG A 138 19.93 17.22 9.14
N GLU A 139 20.04 17.08 7.82
CA GLU A 139 18.90 16.98 6.91
C GLU A 139 18.07 15.69 7.15
N HIS A 140 18.69 14.65 7.73
CA HIS A 140 18.07 13.36 8.05
C HIS A 140 17.84 13.15 9.55
N ALA A 141 17.90 14.22 10.36
CA ALA A 141 17.94 14.14 11.83
C ALA A 141 16.75 13.36 12.41
N HIS A 142 15.56 13.55 11.84
CA HIS A 142 14.35 12.86 12.28
C HIS A 142 14.46 11.33 12.16
N ILE A 143 14.86 10.85 10.98
CA ILE A 143 14.99 9.41 10.72
C ILE A 143 16.13 8.80 11.52
N LEU A 144 17.25 9.51 11.72
CA LEU A 144 18.36 9.04 12.55
C LEU A 144 17.96 8.88 14.02
N ARG A 145 17.19 9.82 14.58
CA ARG A 145 16.64 9.71 15.93
C ARG A 145 15.64 8.55 16.04
N LYS A 146 14.77 8.38 15.04
CA LYS A 146 13.86 7.24 14.98
C LYS A 146 14.63 5.92 14.92
N ALA A 147 15.69 5.83 14.11
CA ALA A 147 16.54 4.64 14.00
C ALA A 147 17.24 4.31 15.32
N LYS A 148 17.73 5.33 16.06
CA LYS A 148 18.32 5.16 17.40
C LYS A 148 17.35 4.50 18.38
N LEU A 149 16.08 4.89 18.35
CA LEU A 149 15.03 4.29 19.17
C LEU A 149 14.66 2.89 18.66
N LEU A 150 14.49 2.72 17.35
CA LEU A 150 14.17 1.42 16.76
C LEU A 150 15.26 0.37 17.05
N ALA A 151 16.53 0.78 17.13
CA ALA A 151 17.63 -0.09 17.48
C ALA A 151 17.47 -0.79 18.84
N THR A 152 16.72 -0.21 19.79
CA THR A 152 16.43 -0.85 21.09
C THR A 152 15.41 -1.99 20.98
N HIS A 153 14.74 -2.09 19.83
CA HIS A 153 13.74 -3.10 19.51
C HIS A 153 14.20 -4.08 18.43
N LEU A 154 15.49 -4.10 18.07
CA LEU A 154 16.01 -5.13 17.16
C LEU A 154 16.36 -6.41 17.92
N MET A 155 16.16 -7.55 17.25
CA MET A 155 16.75 -8.82 17.69
C MET A 155 18.25 -8.87 17.38
N GLY A 156 18.92 -9.98 17.72
CA GLY A 156 20.30 -10.19 17.29
C GLY A 156 20.42 -10.27 15.76
N PRO A 157 21.59 -9.94 15.16
CA PRO A 157 21.75 -9.89 13.70
C PRO A 157 21.26 -11.15 12.97
N ALA A 158 21.59 -12.34 13.47
CA ALA A 158 21.15 -13.61 12.88
C ALA A 158 19.63 -13.84 12.98
N GLU A 159 18.98 -13.36 14.04
CA GLU A 159 17.52 -13.46 14.19
C GLU A 159 16.80 -12.48 13.25
N GLU A 160 17.32 -11.26 13.07
CA GLU A 160 16.76 -10.28 12.12
C GLU A 160 16.96 -10.69 10.66
N GLU A 161 18.12 -11.28 10.33
CA GLU A 161 18.40 -11.85 9.02
C GLU A 161 17.41 -12.97 8.69
N LEU A 162 17.28 -13.94 9.60
CA LEU A 162 16.32 -15.05 9.47
C LEU A 162 14.87 -14.54 9.33
N ALA A 163 14.48 -13.55 10.13
CA ALA A 163 13.13 -12.96 10.04
C ALA A 163 12.88 -12.32 8.67
N SER A 164 13.87 -11.62 8.12
CA SER A 164 13.76 -10.97 6.81
C SER A 164 13.65 -11.99 5.67
N GLU A 165 14.40 -13.09 5.74
CA GLU A 165 14.33 -14.18 4.75
C GLU A 165 12.99 -14.93 4.82
N LEU A 166 12.54 -15.28 6.02
CA LEU A 166 11.29 -16.01 6.21
C LEU A 166 10.06 -15.21 5.75
N ASN A 167 10.11 -13.88 5.83
CA ASN A 167 9.01 -13.00 5.44
C ASN A 167 8.51 -13.25 4.00
N LEU A 168 9.41 -13.62 3.07
CA LEU A 168 9.05 -13.98 1.69
C LEU A 168 8.10 -15.18 1.62
N SER A 169 8.23 -16.12 2.56
CA SER A 169 7.41 -17.34 2.67
C SER A 169 6.30 -17.24 3.71
N SER A 170 6.27 -16.16 4.51
CA SER A 170 5.23 -15.86 5.49
C SER A 170 4.41 -14.64 5.07
N GLY A 171 4.55 -13.51 5.74
CA GLY A 171 3.66 -12.34 5.64
C GLY A 171 3.50 -11.85 4.20
N THR A 172 4.59 -11.78 3.44
CA THR A 172 4.53 -11.38 2.02
C THR A 172 3.76 -12.41 1.19
N ALA A 173 4.06 -13.70 1.33
CA ALA A 173 3.35 -14.76 0.60
C ALA A 173 1.86 -14.82 0.93
N TRP A 174 1.49 -14.71 2.21
CA TRP A 174 0.10 -14.75 2.66
C TRP A 174 -0.67 -13.47 2.29
N SER A 175 -0.02 -12.31 2.32
CA SER A 175 -0.61 -11.06 1.81
C SER A 175 -0.90 -11.17 0.32
N ARG A 176 0.04 -11.72 -0.48
CA ARG A 176 -0.18 -11.97 -1.90
C ARG A 176 -1.32 -12.94 -2.14
N LEU A 177 -1.36 -14.09 -1.44
CA LEU A 177 -2.44 -15.06 -1.58
C LEU A 177 -3.80 -14.43 -1.25
N HIS A 178 -3.87 -13.59 -0.21
CA HIS A 178 -5.08 -12.84 0.10
C HIS A 178 -5.48 -11.94 -1.07
N SER A 179 -4.55 -11.13 -1.60
CA SER A 179 -4.82 -10.27 -2.75
C SER A 179 -5.29 -11.05 -3.98
N ASP A 180 -4.60 -12.12 -4.35
CA ASP A 180 -4.94 -12.95 -5.52
C ASP A 180 -6.34 -13.57 -5.37
N ILE A 181 -6.67 -14.12 -4.21
CA ILE A 181 -8.00 -14.70 -3.96
C ILE A 181 -9.09 -13.62 -4.05
N THR A 182 -8.85 -12.45 -3.46
CA THR A 182 -9.86 -11.38 -3.44
C THR A 182 -10.06 -10.72 -4.81
N SER A 183 -9.01 -10.56 -5.62
CA SER A 183 -9.08 -9.97 -6.96
C SER A 183 -9.68 -10.90 -8.03
N GLN A 184 -9.49 -12.22 -7.86
CA GLN A 184 -9.96 -13.24 -8.80
C GLN A 184 -11.35 -13.77 -8.45
N LEU A 185 -11.89 -13.41 -7.28
CA LEU A 185 -13.21 -13.86 -6.87
C LEU A 185 -14.29 -13.21 -7.74
N SER A 186 -15.18 -14.06 -8.24
CA SER A 186 -16.37 -13.66 -8.98
C SER A 186 -17.58 -14.46 -8.48
N VAL A 187 -18.76 -13.88 -8.63
CA VAL A 187 -20.01 -14.50 -8.18
C VAL A 187 -21.08 -14.47 -9.27
N PRO A 188 -21.88 -15.55 -9.41
CA PRO A 188 -23.00 -15.57 -10.32
C PRO A 188 -24.11 -14.66 -9.80
N LEU A 189 -24.56 -13.72 -10.64
CA LEU A 189 -25.66 -12.81 -10.35
C LEU A 189 -26.54 -12.63 -11.58
N GLU A 190 -27.86 -12.61 -11.38
CA GLU A 190 -28.80 -12.29 -12.44
C GLU A 190 -28.84 -10.78 -12.67
N VAL A 191 -28.48 -10.38 -13.89
CA VAL A 191 -28.53 -9.01 -14.41
C VAL A 191 -29.30 -9.05 -15.72
N ASP A 192 -30.35 -8.24 -15.85
CA ASP A 192 -31.22 -8.17 -17.02
C ASP A 192 -31.77 -9.53 -17.50
N GLY A 193 -32.11 -10.42 -16.55
CA GLY A 193 -32.68 -11.74 -16.85
C GLY A 193 -31.66 -12.81 -17.24
N HIS A 194 -30.36 -12.50 -17.21
CA HIS A 194 -29.28 -13.45 -17.51
C HIS A 194 -28.34 -13.60 -16.31
N ILE A 195 -27.93 -14.82 -16.01
CA ILE A 195 -26.89 -15.08 -15.01
C ILE A 195 -25.54 -14.72 -15.62
N GLN A 196 -24.86 -13.77 -15.00
CA GLN A 196 -23.51 -13.35 -15.34
C GLN A 196 -22.58 -13.61 -14.16
N ASN A 197 -21.33 -13.98 -14.42
CA ASN A 197 -20.33 -14.11 -13.38
C ASN A 197 -19.60 -12.77 -13.24
N LEU A 198 -19.80 -12.08 -12.12
CA LEU A 198 -19.34 -10.70 -11.93
C LEU A 198 -18.20 -10.65 -10.93
N PRO A 199 -17.14 -9.85 -11.18
CA PRO A 199 -16.10 -9.56 -10.19
C PRO A 199 -16.70 -8.96 -8.91
N MET A 200 -16.06 -9.22 -7.76
CA MET A 200 -16.52 -8.70 -6.47
C MET A 200 -16.67 -7.17 -6.44
N SER A 201 -15.78 -6.44 -7.11
CA SER A 201 -15.81 -4.98 -7.21
C SER A 201 -17.10 -4.47 -7.88
N VAL A 202 -17.51 -5.12 -8.97
CA VAL A 202 -18.76 -4.82 -9.69
C VAL A 202 -19.96 -5.11 -8.80
N VAL A 203 -19.99 -6.26 -8.11
CA VAL A 203 -21.08 -6.62 -7.19
C VAL A 203 -21.19 -5.64 -6.04
N ARG A 204 -20.06 -5.17 -5.50
CA ARG A 204 -20.03 -4.19 -4.40
C ARG A 204 -20.53 -2.82 -4.84
N ASN A 205 -20.23 -2.38 -6.06
CA ASN A 205 -20.74 -1.12 -6.63
C ASN A 205 -22.28 -1.12 -6.74
N MET A 206 -22.91 -2.29 -6.85
CA MET A 206 -24.37 -2.37 -6.83
C MET A 206 -24.99 -1.99 -5.48
N ALA A 207 -24.20 -1.74 -4.41
CA ALA A 207 -24.71 -1.24 -3.14
C ALA A 207 -25.28 0.20 -3.22
N ASP A 208 -24.91 0.95 -4.26
CA ASP A 208 -25.40 2.30 -4.52
C ASP A 208 -26.61 2.33 -5.47
N GLU A 209 -27.09 1.17 -5.94
CA GLU A 209 -28.23 1.10 -6.85
C GLU A 209 -29.52 1.63 -6.21
N PRO A 210 -30.35 2.41 -6.93
CA PRO A 210 -31.64 2.88 -6.42
C PRO A 210 -32.59 1.74 -6.07
N ASP A 211 -32.60 0.66 -6.86
CA ASP A 211 -33.46 -0.50 -6.63
C ASP A 211 -32.94 -1.37 -5.46
N ARG A 212 -33.74 -1.40 -4.39
CA ARG A 212 -33.47 -2.20 -3.19
C ARG A 212 -33.35 -3.69 -3.47
N ALA A 213 -34.09 -4.22 -4.45
CA ALA A 213 -34.02 -5.63 -4.81
C ALA A 213 -32.65 -5.97 -5.43
N VAL A 214 -32.12 -5.09 -6.28
CA VAL A 214 -30.76 -5.23 -6.85
C VAL A 214 -29.72 -5.22 -5.73
N ARG A 215 -29.73 -4.20 -4.86
CA ARG A 215 -28.80 -4.10 -3.72
C ARG A 215 -28.82 -5.35 -2.84
N LYS A 216 -30.02 -5.86 -2.53
CA LYS A 216 -30.19 -7.07 -1.71
C LYS A 216 -29.60 -8.30 -2.39
N ARG A 217 -29.92 -8.53 -3.67
CA ARG A 217 -29.37 -9.68 -4.43
C ARG A 217 -27.85 -9.62 -4.51
N ALA A 218 -27.29 -8.44 -4.79
CA ALA A 218 -25.85 -8.22 -4.84
C ALA A 218 -25.17 -8.50 -3.50
N TYR A 219 -25.67 -7.92 -2.40
CA TYR A 219 -25.15 -8.15 -1.06
C TYR A 219 -25.19 -9.64 -0.65
N GLU A 220 -26.29 -10.33 -0.93
CA GLU A 220 -26.40 -11.76 -0.63
C GLU A 220 -25.47 -12.61 -1.51
N ALA A 221 -25.23 -12.21 -2.77
CA ALA A 221 -24.25 -12.86 -3.65
C ALA A 221 -22.82 -12.63 -3.16
N GLU A 222 -22.48 -11.39 -2.77
CA GLU A 222 -21.20 -11.05 -2.15
C GLU A 222 -20.93 -11.92 -0.91
N LEU A 223 -21.89 -12.03 0.01
CA LEU A 223 -21.73 -12.87 1.20
C LEU A 223 -21.51 -14.35 0.86
N ARG A 224 -22.18 -14.87 -0.18
CA ARG A 224 -21.95 -16.25 -0.66
C ARG A 224 -20.57 -16.40 -1.29
N GLY A 225 -20.09 -15.41 -2.03
CA GLY A 225 -18.73 -15.38 -2.58
C GLY A 225 -17.69 -15.45 -1.47
N TRP A 226 -17.74 -14.52 -0.51
CA TRP A 226 -16.80 -14.50 0.61
C TRP A 226 -16.84 -15.76 1.45
N LYS A 227 -18.01 -16.39 1.62
CA LYS A 227 -18.13 -17.66 2.33
C LYS A 227 -17.35 -18.80 1.65
N GLN A 228 -17.21 -18.79 0.33
CA GLN A 228 -16.42 -19.80 -0.40
C GLN A 228 -14.92 -19.62 -0.16
N ALA A 229 -14.45 -18.39 -0.02
CA ALA A 229 -13.04 -18.07 0.23
C ALA A 229 -12.67 -17.98 1.73
N ALA A 230 -13.65 -18.10 2.64
CA ALA A 230 -13.49 -17.76 4.05
C ALA A 230 -12.33 -18.51 4.75
N VAL A 231 -12.14 -19.80 4.45
CA VAL A 231 -11.06 -20.61 5.05
C VAL A 231 -9.68 -20.08 4.62
N SER A 232 -9.50 -19.83 3.32
CA SER A 232 -8.22 -19.35 2.78
C SER A 232 -7.90 -17.93 3.26
N LEU A 233 -8.90 -17.04 3.28
CA LEU A 233 -8.72 -15.67 3.79
C LEU A 233 -8.41 -15.66 5.29
N ALA A 234 -9.10 -16.50 6.08
CA ALA A 234 -8.81 -16.64 7.50
C ALA A 234 -7.39 -17.20 7.74
N ALA A 235 -6.96 -18.19 6.95
CA ALA A 235 -5.60 -18.72 7.03
C ALA A 235 -4.54 -17.65 6.71
N ALA A 236 -4.75 -16.87 5.63
CA ALA A 236 -3.86 -15.77 5.28
C ALA A 236 -3.75 -14.72 6.39
N LEU A 237 -4.89 -14.26 6.92
CA LEU A 237 -4.92 -13.30 8.03
C LEU A 237 -4.23 -13.85 9.29
N ASN A 238 -4.51 -15.11 9.65
CA ASN A 238 -3.90 -15.74 10.82
C ASN A 238 -2.37 -15.88 10.67
N SER A 239 -1.88 -16.22 9.48
CA SER A 239 -0.45 -16.34 9.22
C SER A 239 0.26 -14.98 9.30
N ILE A 240 -0.31 -13.94 8.68
CA ILE A 240 0.22 -12.58 8.75
C ILE A 240 0.26 -12.10 10.20
N LYS A 241 -0.85 -12.23 10.94
CA LYS A 241 -0.91 -11.79 12.34
C LYS A 241 -0.07 -12.66 13.27
N GLY A 242 0.06 -13.94 12.98
CA GLY A 242 0.94 -14.86 13.70
C GLY A 242 2.40 -14.43 13.64
N GLU A 243 2.91 -14.13 12.44
CA GLU A 243 4.25 -13.57 12.26
C GLU A 243 4.42 -12.25 13.01
N VAL A 244 3.50 -11.30 12.82
CA VAL A 244 3.56 -9.98 13.48
C VAL A 244 3.61 -10.12 15.01
N ASN A 245 2.81 -11.02 15.59
CA ASN A 245 2.81 -11.27 17.04
C ASN A 245 4.14 -11.84 17.53
N VAL A 246 4.72 -12.80 16.80
CA VAL A 246 6.02 -13.41 17.15
C VAL A 246 7.13 -12.37 17.08
N LEU A 247 7.19 -11.61 15.98
CA LEU A 247 8.21 -10.59 15.78
C LEU A 247 8.09 -9.46 16.80
N ALA A 248 6.88 -8.95 17.06
CA ALA A 248 6.67 -7.91 18.06
C ALA A 248 7.20 -8.32 19.44
N LYS A 249 6.87 -9.54 19.87
CA LYS A 249 7.36 -10.10 21.14
C LYS A 249 8.89 -10.24 21.18
N LYS A 250 9.47 -10.79 20.10
CA LYS A 250 10.92 -11.01 20.01
C LYS A 250 11.72 -9.71 19.96
N ARG A 251 11.15 -8.68 19.34
CA ARG A 251 11.65 -7.30 19.26
C ARG A 251 11.37 -6.46 20.51
N GLY A 252 10.86 -7.07 21.58
CA GLY A 252 10.65 -6.39 22.87
C GLY A 252 9.54 -5.35 22.88
N TRP A 253 8.64 -5.35 21.89
CA TRP A 253 7.43 -4.52 21.93
C TRP A 253 6.44 -5.11 22.95
N GLN A 254 5.77 -4.25 23.71
CA GLN A 254 4.67 -4.60 24.62
C GLN A 254 3.50 -5.21 23.87
N SER A 255 3.26 -4.75 22.64
CA SER A 255 2.25 -5.30 21.75
C SER A 255 2.55 -4.94 20.29
N PRO A 256 1.96 -5.65 19.31
CA PRO A 256 1.98 -5.22 17.91
C PRO A 256 1.43 -3.80 17.69
N LEU A 257 0.50 -3.36 18.56
CA LEU A 257 -0.03 -2.00 18.50
C LEU A 257 1.04 -0.97 18.82
N GLU A 258 1.91 -1.22 19.79
CA GLU A 258 3.01 -0.30 20.14
C GLU A 258 3.98 -0.12 18.97
N ALA A 259 4.36 -1.22 18.29
CA ALA A 259 5.16 -1.14 17.07
C ALA A 259 4.45 -0.30 15.98
N SER A 260 3.15 -0.51 15.79
CA SER A 260 2.35 0.24 14.81
C SER A 260 2.25 1.74 15.16
N LEU A 261 2.14 2.08 16.45
CA LEU A 261 2.12 3.45 16.96
C LEU A 261 3.47 4.13 16.74
N PHE A 262 4.58 3.42 17.02
CA PHE A 262 5.93 3.90 16.75
C PHE A 262 6.15 4.16 15.26
N ASP A 263 5.69 3.25 14.39
CA ASP A 263 5.80 3.41 12.94
C ASP A 263 5.00 4.61 12.44
N SER A 264 3.78 4.78 12.96
CA SER A 264 2.86 5.88 12.67
C SER A 264 3.26 7.21 13.34
N GLN A 265 4.24 7.18 14.25
CA GLN A 265 4.72 8.33 15.02
C GLN A 265 3.61 9.04 15.82
N ILE A 266 2.72 8.25 16.41
CA ILE A 266 1.69 8.73 17.33
C ILE A 266 1.81 7.97 18.65
N ASP A 267 1.36 8.58 19.75
CA ASP A 267 1.27 7.88 21.03
C ASP A 267 -0.11 7.20 21.20
N GLY A 268 -0.22 6.36 22.22
CA GLY A 268 -1.48 5.68 22.55
C GLY A 268 -2.59 6.66 22.89
N ALA A 269 -2.27 7.77 23.57
CA ALA A 269 -3.25 8.79 23.95
C ALA A 269 -3.90 9.46 22.71
N THR A 270 -3.13 9.69 21.65
CA THR A 270 -3.59 10.22 20.37
C THR A 270 -4.56 9.25 19.70
N LEU A 271 -4.21 7.95 19.65
CA LEU A 271 -5.10 6.93 19.13
C LEU A 271 -6.39 6.82 19.97
N ASP A 272 -6.27 6.81 21.29
CA ASP A 272 -7.41 6.72 22.20
C ASP A 272 -8.34 7.94 22.09
N ALA A 273 -7.79 9.13 21.93
CA ALA A 273 -8.56 10.35 21.70
C ALA A 273 -9.37 10.26 20.39
N MET A 274 -8.73 9.82 19.29
CA MET A 274 -9.42 9.60 18.02
C MET A 274 -10.54 8.56 18.15
N MET A 275 -10.27 7.41 18.78
CA MET A 275 -11.24 6.34 18.97
C MET A 275 -12.39 6.74 19.89
N THR A 276 -12.12 7.54 20.91
CA THR A 276 -13.13 8.08 21.82
C THR A 276 -14.04 9.06 21.10
N ALA A 277 -13.49 10.03 20.39
CA ALA A 277 -14.27 10.99 19.59
C ALA A 277 -15.17 10.29 18.57
N ALA A 278 -14.67 9.23 17.91
CA ALA A 278 -15.47 8.42 16.99
C ALA A 278 -16.65 7.73 17.70
N ARG A 279 -16.41 7.09 18.86
CA ARG A 279 -17.46 6.42 19.64
C ARG A 279 -18.50 7.39 20.20
N GLU A 280 -18.07 8.55 20.69
CA GLU A 280 -18.94 9.61 21.19
C GLU A 280 -19.85 10.19 20.09
N SER A 281 -19.41 10.12 18.83
CA SER A 281 -20.20 10.53 17.66
C SER A 281 -21.22 9.47 17.19
N PHE A 282 -21.20 8.25 17.73
CA PHE A 282 -22.12 7.18 17.32
C PHE A 282 -23.61 7.50 17.51
N PRO A 283 -24.08 8.25 18.54
CA PRO A 283 -25.46 8.70 18.62
C PRO A 283 -25.91 9.52 17.39
N ASP A 284 -25.05 10.42 16.88
CA ASP A 284 -25.34 11.20 15.67
C ASP A 284 -25.36 10.31 14.43
N PHE A 285 -24.42 9.37 14.31
CA PHE A 285 -24.43 8.41 13.23
C PHE A 285 -25.70 7.53 13.24
N ARG A 286 -26.14 7.08 14.43
CA ARG A 286 -27.41 6.37 14.59
C ARG A 286 -28.62 7.26 14.27
N ARG A 287 -28.59 8.55 14.62
CA ARG A 287 -29.64 9.52 14.25
C ARG A 287 -29.73 9.66 12.73
N TYR A 288 -28.59 9.77 12.06
CA TYR A 288 -28.49 9.81 10.60
C TYR A 288 -29.09 8.55 9.95
N LEU A 289 -28.68 7.34 10.39
CA LEU A 289 -29.21 6.09 9.82
C LEU A 289 -30.73 5.93 10.01
N ARG A 290 -31.28 6.39 11.15
CA ARG A 290 -32.74 6.43 11.36
C ARG A 290 -33.44 7.46 10.46
N ALA A 291 -32.81 8.61 10.23
CA ALA A 291 -33.34 9.62 9.30
C ALA A 291 -33.34 9.09 7.86
N LYS A 292 -32.25 8.44 7.44
CA LYS A 292 -32.14 7.75 6.15
C LYS A 292 -33.21 6.66 5.99
N ALA A 293 -33.44 5.83 7.02
CA ALA A 293 -34.52 4.85 7.01
C ALA A 293 -35.89 5.48 6.72
N ARG A 294 -36.23 6.58 7.43
CA ARG A 294 -37.48 7.33 7.20
C ARG A 294 -37.55 7.90 5.79
N ALA A 295 -36.47 8.49 5.28
CA ALA A 295 -36.42 9.06 3.94
C ALA A 295 -36.61 7.99 2.84
N LEU A 296 -36.17 6.76 3.09
CA LEU A 296 -36.35 5.62 2.19
C LEU A 296 -37.69 4.88 2.41
N GLY A 297 -38.53 5.34 3.35
CA GLY A 297 -39.79 4.66 3.68
C GLY A 297 -39.61 3.31 4.38
N LEU A 298 -38.45 3.06 5.00
CA LEU A 298 -38.11 1.80 5.66
C LEU A 298 -38.25 1.91 7.19
N PRO A 299 -38.75 0.87 7.88
CA PRO A 299 -38.81 0.86 9.34
C PRO A 299 -37.40 0.81 9.98
N ARG A 300 -36.47 0.13 9.33
CA ARG A 300 -35.05 0.04 9.68
C ARG A 300 -34.22 -0.28 8.44
N LEU A 301 -32.96 0.16 8.42
CA LEU A 301 -32.03 -0.20 7.36
C LEU A 301 -31.51 -1.63 7.57
N ALA A 302 -31.42 -2.41 6.49
CA ALA A 302 -30.53 -3.56 6.43
C ALA A 302 -29.11 -3.12 6.01
N TRP A 303 -28.14 -4.04 6.02
CA TRP A 303 -26.78 -3.76 5.55
C TRP A 303 -26.75 -3.25 4.10
N TYR A 304 -27.54 -3.85 3.22
CA TYR A 304 -27.71 -3.42 1.82
C TYR A 304 -28.53 -2.14 1.63
N ASP A 305 -28.95 -1.46 2.71
CA ASP A 305 -29.60 -0.15 2.64
C ASP A 305 -28.68 1.00 3.10
N LEU A 306 -27.46 0.70 3.55
CA LEU A 306 -26.54 1.71 4.10
C LEU A 306 -26.05 2.70 3.04
N PHE A 307 -25.81 2.22 1.81
CA PHE A 307 -25.29 3.01 0.70
C PHE A 307 -26.38 3.54 -0.23
N ALA A 308 -27.58 2.96 -0.19
CA ALA A 308 -28.76 3.37 -0.95
C ALA A 308 -28.90 4.90 -1.10
N PRO A 309 -29.05 5.44 -2.32
CA PRO A 309 -29.13 6.88 -2.54
C PRO A 309 -30.39 7.44 -1.87
N VAL A 310 -30.26 8.61 -1.25
CA VAL A 310 -31.40 9.35 -0.69
C VAL A 310 -31.78 10.44 -1.69
N GLY A 311 -32.96 10.30 -2.29
CA GLY A 311 -33.42 11.17 -3.37
C GLY A 311 -33.33 10.51 -4.74
N LYS A 312 -33.52 11.30 -5.80
CA LYS A 312 -33.38 10.85 -7.19
C LYS A 312 -32.33 11.70 -7.87
N SER A 313 -31.34 11.04 -8.45
CA SER A 313 -30.39 11.64 -9.38
C SER A 313 -30.34 10.72 -10.59
N ASP A 314 -30.85 11.20 -11.72
CA ASP A 314 -30.79 10.46 -12.99
C ASP A 314 -29.50 10.79 -13.76
N ARG A 315 -28.59 11.55 -13.15
CA ARG A 315 -27.31 11.91 -13.76
C ARG A 315 -26.37 10.70 -13.74
N VAL A 316 -26.06 10.23 -14.94
CA VAL A 316 -24.92 9.35 -15.21
C VAL A 316 -23.74 10.24 -15.60
N TRP A 317 -22.56 9.95 -15.05
CA TRP A 317 -21.34 10.66 -15.37
C TRP A 317 -20.53 9.85 -16.38
N GLU A 318 -20.35 10.40 -17.57
CA GLU A 318 -19.35 9.88 -18.50
C GLU A 318 -17.95 10.25 -18.00
N TYR A 319 -16.94 9.44 -18.34
CA TYR A 319 -15.60 9.61 -17.81
C TYR A 319 -15.02 11.01 -18.09
N ASP A 320 -15.13 11.48 -19.33
CA ASP A 320 -14.62 12.79 -19.74
C ASP A 320 -15.35 13.95 -19.03
N GLU A 321 -16.64 13.79 -18.76
CA GLU A 321 -17.43 14.77 -18.02
C GLU A 321 -16.98 14.84 -16.55
N ALA A 322 -16.72 13.68 -15.93
CA ALA A 322 -16.20 13.60 -14.58
C ALA A 322 -14.78 14.19 -14.50
N ALA A 323 -13.92 13.90 -15.49
CA ALA A 323 -12.57 14.46 -15.58
C ALA A 323 -12.61 15.99 -15.69
N GLN A 324 -13.40 16.53 -16.61
CA GLN A 324 -13.56 17.98 -16.77
C GLN A 324 -14.12 18.63 -15.50
N PHE A 325 -15.13 18.02 -14.88
CA PHE A 325 -15.68 18.52 -13.63
C PHE A 325 -14.63 18.60 -12.52
N ILE A 326 -13.78 17.58 -12.37
CA ILE A 326 -12.69 17.58 -11.38
C ILE A 326 -11.71 18.72 -11.66
N VAL A 327 -11.30 18.90 -12.92
CA VAL A 327 -10.39 20.00 -13.33
C VAL A 327 -11.01 21.36 -12.99
N ASP A 328 -12.27 21.57 -13.37
CA ASP A 328 -12.99 22.82 -13.10
C ASP A 328 -13.12 23.10 -11.60
N GLN A 329 -13.51 22.11 -10.80
CA GLN A 329 -13.66 22.27 -9.36
C GLN A 329 -12.31 22.53 -8.68
N PHE A 330 -11.25 21.85 -9.08
CA PHE A 330 -9.91 22.16 -8.58
C PHE A 330 -9.45 23.56 -8.99
N GLY A 331 -9.84 24.02 -10.18
CA GLY A 331 -9.61 25.40 -10.64
C GLY A 331 -10.26 26.47 -9.77
N THR A 332 -11.39 26.17 -9.11
CA THR A 332 -12.01 27.12 -8.15
C THR A 332 -11.15 27.37 -6.91
N TYR A 333 -10.22 26.45 -6.61
CA TYR A 333 -9.34 26.54 -5.46
C TYR A 333 -7.90 26.91 -5.84
N SER A 334 -7.32 26.24 -6.84
CA SER A 334 -5.92 26.39 -7.23
C SER A 334 -5.65 25.98 -8.67
N SER A 335 -5.09 26.90 -9.46
CA SER A 335 -4.64 26.61 -10.82
C SER A 335 -3.56 25.54 -10.88
N ARG A 336 -2.69 25.45 -9.87
CA ARG A 336 -1.67 24.38 -9.79
C ARG A 336 -2.32 22.99 -9.68
N LEU A 337 -3.37 22.87 -8.87
CA LEU A 337 -4.09 21.61 -8.68
C LEU A 337 -4.90 21.24 -9.92
N SER A 338 -5.58 22.22 -10.53
CA SER A 338 -6.28 22.07 -11.81
C SER A 338 -5.35 21.57 -12.91
N ASN A 339 -4.17 22.20 -13.07
CA ASN A 339 -3.19 21.81 -14.07
C ASN A 339 -2.60 20.42 -13.80
N PHE A 340 -2.39 20.07 -12.53
CA PHE A 340 -1.93 18.73 -12.16
C PHE A 340 -2.97 17.65 -12.52
N ALA A 341 -4.25 17.87 -12.20
CA ALA A 341 -5.32 16.95 -12.58
C ALA A 341 -5.49 16.85 -14.10
N ALA A 342 -5.50 17.99 -14.81
CA ALA A 342 -5.59 18.01 -16.27
C ALA A 342 -4.45 17.21 -16.92
N ARG A 343 -3.23 17.36 -16.40
CA ARG A 343 -2.07 16.59 -16.83
C ARG A 343 -2.23 15.09 -16.58
N ALA A 344 -2.72 14.70 -15.40
CA ALA A 344 -2.94 13.30 -15.07
C ALA A 344 -3.94 12.61 -16.03
N PHE A 345 -4.98 13.32 -16.46
CA PHE A 345 -5.90 12.82 -17.47
C PHE A 345 -5.27 12.79 -18.87
N SER A 346 -4.60 13.87 -19.29
CA SER A 346 -4.02 13.97 -20.64
C SER A 346 -2.83 13.04 -20.88
N GLU A 347 -2.06 12.75 -19.84
CA GLU A 347 -0.89 11.85 -19.88
C GLU A 347 -1.25 10.41 -19.45
N GLN A 348 -2.54 10.07 -19.38
CA GLN A 348 -3.03 8.71 -19.11
C GLN A 348 -2.44 8.08 -17.83
N TRP A 349 -2.54 8.75 -16.68
CA TRP A 349 -2.04 8.19 -15.41
C TRP A 349 -3.04 7.25 -14.71
N ILE A 350 -4.22 7.04 -15.30
CA ILE A 350 -5.36 6.40 -14.62
C ILE A 350 -5.76 5.11 -15.35
N ASP A 351 -5.81 4.02 -14.60
CA ASP A 351 -6.45 2.78 -15.01
C ASP A 351 -7.83 2.64 -14.33
N ALA A 352 -8.90 2.95 -15.06
CA ALA A 352 -10.24 3.14 -14.50
C ALA A 352 -11.13 1.90 -14.56
N GLU A 353 -11.05 1.09 -15.62
CA GLU A 353 -12.00 0.00 -15.87
C GLU A 353 -11.92 -1.11 -14.80
N PRO A 354 -13.02 -1.50 -14.13
CA PRO A 354 -13.08 -2.72 -13.32
C PRO A 354 -13.08 -3.98 -14.21
N ARG A 355 -12.25 -4.96 -13.87
CA ARG A 355 -12.13 -6.22 -14.64
C ARG A 355 -11.61 -7.36 -13.78
N GLU A 356 -11.84 -8.59 -14.22
CA GLU A 356 -11.29 -9.79 -13.55
C GLU A 356 -9.76 -9.71 -13.46
N GLY A 357 -9.22 -10.11 -12.31
CA GLY A 357 -7.79 -10.03 -12.02
C GLY A 357 -7.30 -8.63 -11.66
N LYS A 358 -8.08 -7.55 -11.82
CA LYS A 358 -7.71 -6.23 -11.28
C LYS A 358 -8.02 -6.18 -9.78
N VAL A 359 -7.07 -5.67 -9.00
CA VAL A 359 -7.22 -5.48 -7.55
C VAL A 359 -8.34 -4.47 -7.26
N ASP A 360 -9.19 -4.78 -6.28
CA ASP A 360 -10.34 -3.96 -5.90
C ASP A 360 -9.94 -2.66 -5.19
N GLY A 361 -10.83 -1.68 -5.22
CA GLY A 361 -10.64 -0.36 -4.63
C GLY A 361 -9.91 0.63 -5.55
N ALA A 362 -9.26 1.61 -4.93
CA ALA A 362 -8.48 2.63 -5.62
C ALA A 362 -7.21 2.96 -4.83
N TYR A 363 -6.12 3.24 -5.54
CA TYR A 363 -4.86 3.65 -4.93
C TYR A 363 -4.13 4.65 -5.83
N CYS A 364 -3.10 5.28 -5.28
CA CYS A 364 -2.14 6.11 -6.01
C CYS A 364 -0.73 5.60 -5.66
N THR A 365 0.15 5.51 -6.65
CA THR A 365 1.56 5.18 -6.44
C THR A 365 2.43 6.23 -7.10
N PRO A 366 3.50 6.71 -6.43
CA PRO A 366 4.54 7.43 -7.14
C PRO A 366 5.24 6.46 -8.09
N LEU A 367 5.67 6.97 -9.24
CA LEU A 367 6.53 6.29 -10.20
C LEU A 367 7.90 6.95 -10.18
#